data_AF-A0A4U3KV10-F1
#
_entry.id   AF-A0A4U3KV10-F1
#
_cell.length_a   1.000
_cell.length_b   1.000
_cell.length_c   1.000
_cell.angle_alpha   90.00
_cell.angle_beta   90.00
_cell.angle_gamma   90.00
#
_symmetry.space_group_name_H-M   'P 1'
#
loop_
_entity.id
_entity.type
_entity.pdbx_description
1 polymer ?
#
loop_
_entity_poly.entity_id
_entity_poly.type
_entity_poly.pdbx_seq_one_letter_code
_entity_poly.pdbx_strand_id
1 'polypeptide(L)'
;MNTNNSIKTEEKALQPTFQVWQHMKVKFPDVIVLVRKDDHYYTFGNDAEIVSTLMKIKIAENSTAKPYCNVPYYNTDKLLRDIIKGGCRIALCDPLSAFKK
;
A
#
# COMPACT_ATOMS: atom_id res chain seq x y z
N MET A 1 1.05 25.23 -14.99
CA MET A 1 1.31 23.86 -14.47
C MET A 1 1.03 23.87 -12.98
N ASN A 2 -0.13 23.34 -12.61
CA ASN A 2 -0.84 23.51 -11.35
C ASN A 2 -0.80 22.18 -10.60
N THR A 3 0.33 21.92 -9.94
CA THR A 3 0.63 20.74 -9.12
C THR A 3 -0.36 20.52 -7.97
N ASN A 4 -1.08 21.56 -7.54
CA ASN A 4 -2.02 21.50 -6.43
C ASN A 4 -3.30 20.69 -6.71
N ASN A 5 -3.66 20.49 -7.98
CA ASN A 5 -4.90 19.78 -8.34
C ASN A 5 -4.70 18.25 -8.46
N SER A 6 -3.50 17.81 -8.84
CA SER A 6 -3.17 16.38 -8.95
C SER A 6 -3.06 15.70 -7.59
N ILE A 7 -2.46 16.37 -6.60
CA ILE A 7 -2.28 15.85 -5.23
C ILE A 7 -3.63 15.61 -4.55
N LYS A 8 -4.60 16.52 -4.71
CA LYS A 8 -5.95 16.39 -4.14
C LYS A 8 -6.76 15.24 -4.76
N THR A 9 -6.48 14.91 -6.02
CA THR A 9 -7.21 13.88 -6.76
C THR A 9 -6.75 12.48 -6.38
N GLU A 10 -5.45 12.27 -6.22
CA GLU A 10 -4.89 10.98 -5.75
C GLU A 10 -5.24 10.68 -4.30
N GLU A 11 -5.24 11.67 -3.41
CA GLU A 11 -5.59 11.48 -2.00
C GLU A 11 -7.03 10.98 -1.81
N LYS A 12 -7.98 11.60 -2.52
CA LYS A 12 -9.38 11.13 -2.51
C LYS A 12 -9.51 9.72 -3.07
N ALA A 13 -8.69 9.38 -4.06
CA ALA A 13 -8.66 8.05 -4.66
C ALA A 13 -7.96 7.01 -3.76
N LEU A 14 -7.12 7.42 -2.82
CA LEU A 14 -6.41 6.54 -1.88
C LEU A 14 -7.18 6.30 -0.57
N GLN A 15 -8.16 7.13 -0.24
CA GLN A 15 -9.03 6.93 0.93
C GLN A 15 -9.62 5.51 1.07
N PRO A 16 -10.22 4.87 0.04
CA PRO A 16 -10.77 3.52 0.20
C PRO A 16 -9.67 2.50 0.54
N THR A 17 -8.51 2.61 -0.10
CA THR A 17 -7.34 1.76 0.12
C THR A 17 -6.80 1.92 1.55
N PHE A 18 -6.78 3.16 2.05
CA PHE A 18 -6.37 3.47 3.42
C PHE A 18 -7.34 2.90 4.46
N GLN A 19 -8.66 2.98 4.23
CA GLN A 19 -9.66 2.41 5.14
C GLN A 19 -9.53 0.89 5.25
N VAL A 20 -9.30 0.19 4.13
CA VAL A 20 -9.06 -1.26 4.12
C VAL A 20 -7.78 -1.59 4.89
N TRP A 21 -6.70 -0.83 4.67
CA TRP A 21 -5.46 -1.00 5.40
C TRP A 21 -5.68 -0.84 6.92
N GLN A 22 -6.33 0.24 7.35
CA GLN A 22 -6.62 0.49 8.77
C GLN A 22 -7.45 -0.64 9.38
N HIS A 23 -8.50 -1.10 8.70
CA HIS A 23 -9.36 -2.18 9.18
C HIS A 23 -8.58 -3.48 9.36
N MET A 24 -7.69 -3.80 8.42
CA MET A 24 -6.84 -4.98 8.52
C MET A 24 -5.80 -4.85 9.62
N LYS A 25 -5.21 -3.66 9.81
CA LYS A 25 -4.25 -3.43 10.91
C LYS A 25 -4.89 -3.55 12.29
N VAL A 26 -6.15 -3.15 12.45
CA VAL A 26 -6.88 -3.37 13.71
C VAL A 26 -7.03 -4.87 14.02
N LYS A 27 -7.25 -5.69 13.01
CA LYS A 27 -7.37 -7.16 13.16
C LYS A 27 -6.02 -7.87 13.27
N PHE A 28 -5.02 -7.36 12.58
CA PHE A 28 -3.70 -7.97 12.42
C PHE A 28 -2.60 -6.90 12.58
N PRO A 29 -2.29 -6.48 13.82
CA PRO A 29 -1.34 -5.40 14.07
C PRO A 29 0.09 -5.75 13.62
N ASP A 30 0.48 -7.02 13.71
CA ASP A 30 1.84 -7.50 13.40
C ASP A 30 2.04 -7.92 11.95
N VAL A 31 1.04 -7.70 11.09
CA VAL A 31 1.05 -8.12 9.69
C VAL A 31 1.26 -6.90 8.79
N ILE A 32 2.12 -7.04 7.79
CA ILE A 32 2.28 -6.03 6.73
C ILE A 32 1.09 -6.15 5.80
N VAL A 33 0.29 -5.09 5.71
CA VAL A 33 -0.91 -5.09 4.87
C VAL A 33 -0.60 -4.39 3.54
N LEU A 34 -0.81 -5.12 2.45
CA LEU A 34 -0.73 -4.61 1.08
C LEU A 34 -2.13 -4.60 0.48
N VAL A 35 -2.61 -3.44 0.08
CA VAL A 35 -3.92 -3.30 -0.55
C VAL A 35 -3.74 -3.01 -2.04
N ARG A 36 -4.26 -3.90 -2.88
CA ARG A 36 -4.17 -3.73 -4.34
C ARG A 36 -5.14 -2.66 -4.81
N LYS A 37 -4.63 -1.81 -5.68
CA LYS A 37 -5.42 -0.90 -6.48
C LYS A 37 -4.78 -0.82 -7.86
N ASP A 38 -5.54 -1.22 -8.87
CA ASP A 38 -5.07 -1.33 -10.25
C ASP A 38 -3.81 -2.23 -10.34
N ASP A 39 -2.72 -1.70 -10.88
CA ASP A 39 -1.43 -2.38 -11.06
C ASP A 39 -0.44 -2.15 -9.91
N HIS A 40 -0.90 -1.61 -8.78
CA HIS A 40 -0.04 -1.30 -7.64
C HIS A 40 -0.60 -1.84 -6.33
N TYR A 41 0.28 -2.28 -5.45
CA TYR A 41 -0.01 -2.46 -4.04
C TYR A 41 0.32 -1.20 -3.27
N TYR A 42 -0.57 -0.81 -2.38
CA TYR A 42 -0.39 0.33 -1.49
C TYR A 42 -0.28 -0.15 -0.05
N THR A 43 0.59 0.51 0.69
CA THR A 43 0.77 0.33 2.13
C THR A 43 1.00 1.68 2.80
N PHE A 44 0.72 1.78 4.09
CA PHE A 44 0.67 3.04 4.82
C PHE A 44 1.36 2.92 6.19
N GLY A 45 1.75 4.07 6.76
CA GLY A 45 2.32 4.14 8.11
C GLY A 45 3.62 3.34 8.23
N ASN A 46 3.77 2.63 9.36
CA ASN A 46 4.96 1.82 9.66
C ASN A 46 5.20 0.71 8.61
N ASP A 47 4.14 0.14 8.06
CA ASP A 47 4.27 -0.89 7.00
C ASP A 47 4.92 -0.29 5.74
N ALA A 48 4.63 0.99 5.43
CA ALA A 48 5.25 1.69 4.31
C ALA A 48 6.74 1.92 4.52
N GLU A 49 7.18 2.21 5.74
CA GLU A 49 8.60 2.38 6.09
C GLU A 49 9.39 1.07 5.92
N ILE A 50 8.80 -0.05 6.37
CA ILE A 50 9.39 -1.38 6.23
C ILE A 50 9.52 -1.74 4.74
N VAL A 51 8.44 -1.60 3.97
CA VAL A 51 8.42 -1.94 2.54
C VAL A 51 9.34 -1.03 1.73
N SER A 52 9.37 0.27 2.04
CA SER A 52 10.31 1.23 1.44
C SER A 52 11.76 0.79 1.64
N THR A 53 12.13 0.41 2.86
CA THR A 53 13.48 -0.04 3.19
C THR A 53 13.85 -1.33 2.44
N LEU A 54 12.94 -2.31 2.40
CA LEU A 54 13.16 -3.59 1.73
C LEU A 54 13.32 -3.44 0.20
N MET A 55 12.45 -2.66 -0.43
CA MET A 55 12.42 -2.51 -1.88
C MET A 55 13.24 -1.34 -2.41
N LYS A 56 13.79 -0.50 -1.52
CA LYS A 56 14.45 0.78 -1.83
C LYS A 56 13.56 1.70 -2.66
N ILE A 57 12.27 1.74 -2.33
CA ILE A 57 11.27 2.59 -2.99
C ILE A 57 11.11 3.87 -2.16
N LYS A 58 10.87 5.00 -2.82
CA LYS A 58 10.64 6.28 -2.14
C LYS A 58 9.30 6.26 -1.38
N ILE A 59 9.33 6.65 -0.10
CA ILE A 59 8.12 6.94 0.68
C ILE A 59 7.49 8.22 0.14
N ALA A 60 6.18 8.18 -0.12
CA ALA A 60 5.38 9.36 -0.41
C ALA A 60 4.61 9.77 0.84
N GLU A 61 4.31 11.05 0.97
CA GLU A 61 3.48 11.58 2.04
C GLU A 61 2.18 12.11 1.44
N ASN A 62 1.05 11.78 2.04
CA ASN A 62 -0.22 12.40 1.65
C ASN A 62 -0.36 13.79 2.31
N SER A 63 -1.38 14.56 1.94
CA SER A 63 -1.58 15.92 2.51
C SER A 63 -1.83 15.91 4.03
N THR A 64 -2.20 14.76 4.60
CA THR A 64 -2.33 14.53 6.05
C THR A 64 -1.02 14.07 6.71
N ALA A 65 0.13 14.18 6.04
CA ALA A 65 1.46 13.78 6.49
C ALA A 65 1.57 12.29 6.89
N LYS A 66 0.74 11.41 6.33
CA LYS A 66 0.85 9.97 6.55
C LYS A 66 1.74 9.37 5.47
N PRO A 67 2.83 8.67 5.84
CA PRO A 67 3.69 8.02 4.88
C PRO A 67 2.94 6.87 4.21
N TYR A 68 3.12 6.71 2.91
CA TYR A 68 2.63 5.61 2.13
C TYR A 68 3.67 5.18 1.09
N CYS A 69 3.60 3.92 0.70
CA CYS A 69 4.43 3.36 -0.35
C CYS A 69 3.53 2.70 -1.38
N ASN A 70 3.87 2.88 -2.66
CA ASN A 70 3.29 2.11 -3.75
C ASN A 70 4.34 1.11 -4.27
N VAL A 71 3.91 -0.12 -4.53
CA VAL A 71 4.75 -1.16 -5.09
C VAL A 71 4.10 -1.62 -6.39
N PRO A 72 4.81 -1.57 -7.52
CA PRO A 72 4.28 -2.09 -8.78
C PRO A 72 3.98 -3.59 -8.65
N TYR A 73 2.86 -4.05 -9.21
CA TYR A 73 2.41 -5.43 -9.09
C TYR A 73 3.45 -6.44 -9.60
N TYR A 74 4.17 -6.14 -10.69
CA TYR A 74 5.23 -7.00 -11.22
C TYR A 74 6.43 -7.17 -10.27
N ASN A 75 6.62 -6.25 -9.32
CA ASN A 75 7.66 -6.34 -8.28
C ASN A 75 7.19 -7.09 -7.03
N THR A 76 5.94 -7.54 -6.97
CA THR A 76 5.34 -8.19 -5.80
C THR A 76 6.05 -9.49 -5.46
N ASP A 77 6.40 -10.33 -6.44
CA ASP A 77 7.09 -11.61 -6.17
C ASP A 77 8.40 -11.42 -5.41
N LYS A 78 9.16 -10.39 -5.75
CA LYS A 78 10.40 -10.05 -5.04
C LYS A 78 10.09 -9.55 -3.63
N LEU A 79 9.15 -8.63 -3.50
CA LEU A 79 8.69 -8.11 -2.21
C LEU A 79 8.26 -9.24 -1.27
N LEU A 80 7.38 -10.13 -1.73
CA LEU A 80 6.86 -11.25 -0.95
C LEU A 80 8.00 -12.15 -0.49
N ARG A 81 8.95 -12.48 -1.38
CA ARG A 81 10.13 -13.29 -1.00
C ARG A 81 10.96 -12.61 0.09
N ASP A 82 11.24 -11.31 -0.06
CA ASP A 82 12.10 -10.59 0.89
C ASP A 82 11.40 -10.42 2.25
N ILE A 83 10.09 -10.14 2.26
CA ILE A 83 9.32 -10.05 3.50
C ILE A 83 9.22 -11.42 4.20
N ILE A 84 8.94 -12.51 3.47
CA ILE A 84 8.86 -13.86 4.05
C ILE A 84 10.20 -14.29 4.63
N LYS A 85 11.31 -13.99 3.93
CA LYS A 85 12.68 -14.25 4.46
C LYS A 85 12.97 -13.43 5.72
N GLY A 86 12.41 -12.23 5.83
CA GLY A 86 12.48 -11.41 7.04
C GLY A 86 11.64 -11.95 8.21
N GLY A 87 10.90 -13.04 8.03
CA GLY A 87 10.05 -13.63 9.06
C GLY A 87 8.76 -12.84 9.33
N CYS A 88 8.44 -11.86 8.48
CA CYS A 88 7.21 -11.09 8.64
C CYS A 88 6.04 -11.78 7.93
N ARG A 89 4.83 -11.52 8.43
CA ARG A 89 3.59 -11.98 7.83
C ARG A 89 3.01 -10.89 6.94
N ILE A 90 2.36 -11.29 5.85
CA ILE A 90 1.80 -10.38 4.85
C ILE A 90 0.32 -10.69 4.67
N ALA A 91 -0.50 -9.64 4.58
CA ALA A 91 -1.88 -9.72 4.14
C ALA A 91 -2.02 -9.01 2.79
N LEU A 92 -2.42 -9.76 1.77
CA LEU A 92 -2.77 -9.22 0.45
C LEU A 92 -4.27 -8.98 0.39
N CYS A 93 -4.67 -7.73 0.16
CA CYS A 93 -6.07 -7.34 0.04
C CYS A 93 -6.36 -6.94 -1.40
N ASP A 94 -6.93 -7.88 -2.17
CA ASP A 94 -7.38 -7.63 -3.53
C ASP A 94 -8.84 -7.17 -3.56
N PRO A 95 -9.21 -6.24 -4.46
CA PRO A 95 -10.61 -5.91 -4.69
C PRO A 95 -11.35 -7.14 -5.22
N LEU A 96 -12.43 -7.51 -4.53
CA LEU A 96 -13.38 -8.51 -5.01
C LEU A 96 -14.16 -7.92 -6.20
N SER A 97 -13.55 -7.96 -7.39
CA SER A 97 -14.27 -7.64 -8.62
C SER A 97 -15.16 -8.83 -8.97
N ALA A 98 -16.45 -8.73 -8.67
CA ALA A 98 -17.42 -9.52 -9.40
C ALA A 98 -17.29 -9.11 -10.87
N PHE A 99 -16.99 -10.06 -11.75
CA PHE A 99 -16.98 -9.89 -13.21
C PHE A 99 -18.12 -8.94 -13.62
N LYS A 100 -17.77 -7.76 -14.12
CA LYS A 100 -18.75 -6.88 -14.77
C LYS A 100 -19.04 -7.54 -16.12
N LYS A 101 -20.09 -8.36 -16.14
CA LYS A 101 -20.63 -8.97 -17.36
C LYS A 101 -21.29 -7.91 -18.23
#